data_AF-S6UTA6-F1
#
_entry.id   AF-S6UTA6-F1
#
_cell.length_a   1.000
_cell.length_b   1.000
_cell.length_c   1.000
_cell.angle_alpha   90.00
_cell.angle_beta   90.00
_cell.angle_gamma   90.00
#
_symmetry.space_group_name_H-M   'P 1'
#
loop_
_entity.id
_entity.type
_entity.pdbx_description
1 polymer ?
#
loop_
_entity_poly.entity_id
_entity_poly.type
_entity_poly.pdbx_seq_one_letter_code
_entity_poly.pdbx_strand_id
1 'polypeptide(L)'
;MRARLNLAEVTKQVASCHCADFLTRPHKVRSVIEFHNVHKTYRVAGKEIPALHPTNLRVDDGQVFGIIGHSGAGKSTLLRLINRLETPSGGQIVVDGEDVTA
;
A
#
# COMPACT_ATOMS: atom_id res chain seq x y z
N MET A 1 -9.71 -20.12 8.06
CA MET A 1 -8.30 -19.81 7.73
C MET A 1 -8.23 -18.31 7.44
N ARG A 2 -7.83 -17.48 8.43
CA ARG A 2 -7.84 -16.00 8.30
C ARG A 2 -6.45 -15.55 7.87
N ALA A 3 -6.25 -15.31 6.58
CA ALA A 3 -5.01 -14.75 6.06
C ALA A 3 -4.99 -13.24 6.40
N ARG A 4 -4.08 -12.83 7.28
CA ARG A 4 -3.87 -11.43 7.65
C ARG A 4 -2.67 -10.94 6.84
N LEU A 5 -2.80 -9.86 6.05
CA LEU A 5 -1.63 -9.05 5.73
C LEU A 5 -1.21 -8.39 7.05
N ASN A 6 -0.14 -8.88 7.64
CA ASN A 6 0.49 -8.18 8.75
C ASN A 6 1.47 -7.16 8.17
N LEU A 7 1.67 -6.02 8.84
CA LEU A 7 2.65 -5.01 8.41
C LEU A 7 4.05 -5.61 8.19
N ALA A 8 4.37 -6.70 8.90
CA ALA A 8 5.60 -7.48 8.77
C ALA A 8 5.75 -8.27 7.44
N GLU A 9 4.66 -8.50 6.70
CA GLU A 9 4.69 -9.14 5.36
C GLU A 9 4.78 -8.09 4.23
N VAL A 10 4.82 -6.81 4.54
CA VAL A 10 5.16 -5.75 3.57
C VAL A 10 6.63 -5.43 3.78
N THR A 11 7.50 -6.19 3.12
CA THR A 11 8.95 -5.99 3.27
C THR A 11 9.38 -4.81 2.42
N LYS A 12 9.92 -3.78 3.07
CA LYS A 12 10.67 -2.71 2.41
C LYS A 12 11.95 -3.31 1.85
N GLN A 13 11.99 -3.57 0.54
CA GLN A 13 13.24 -3.88 -0.12
C GLN A 13 13.88 -2.54 -0.50
N VAL A 14 14.79 -2.05 0.33
CA VAL A 14 15.69 -0.96 -0.08
C VAL A 14 16.65 -1.53 -1.12
N ALA A 15 16.18 -1.67 -2.35
CA ALA A 15 17.07 -1.73 -3.49
C ALA A 15 17.58 -0.31 -3.69
N SER A 16 18.60 0.08 -2.93
CA SER A 16 19.56 1.05 -3.47
C SER A 16 20.16 0.36 -4.69
N CYS A 17 19.55 0.51 -5.86
CA CYS A 17 20.24 0.23 -7.11
C CYS A 17 21.40 1.21 -7.18
N HIS A 18 22.54 0.81 -6.63
CA HIS A 18 23.84 1.39 -6.90
C HIS A 18 24.18 1.05 -8.35
N CYS A 19 23.71 1.88 -9.28
CA CYS A 19 24.31 2.05 -10.61
C CYS A 19 24.69 3.54 -10.77
N ALA A 20 25.75 3.91 -10.04
CA ALA A 20 26.79 4.91 -10.32
C ALA A 20 26.55 6.33 -10.88
N ASP A 21 25.36 6.81 -11.30
CA ASP A 21 25.27 8.11 -12.01
C ASP A 21 24.44 9.24 -11.36
N PHE A 22 23.81 9.06 -10.19
CA PHE A 22 22.83 10.05 -9.68
C PHE A 22 23.20 10.79 -8.37
N LEU A 23 24.44 10.67 -7.90
CA LEU A 23 24.90 11.33 -6.66
C LEU A 23 25.31 12.79 -6.93
N THR A 24 24.37 13.75 -6.83
CA THR A 24 24.66 15.18 -6.49
C THR A 24 23.43 16.11 -6.38
N ARG A 25 22.19 15.61 -6.46
CA ARG A 25 21.01 16.49 -6.27
C ARG A 25 20.34 16.23 -4.92
N PRO A 26 20.10 17.26 -4.08
CA PRO A 26 19.26 17.12 -2.91
C PRO A 26 17.82 16.90 -3.39
N HIS A 27 17.46 15.65 -3.70
CA HIS A 27 16.07 15.29 -3.94
C HIS A 27 15.36 15.30 -2.59
N LYS A 28 14.56 16.35 -2.38
CA LYS A 28 13.59 16.43 -1.29
C LYS A 28 12.78 15.12 -1.33
N VAL A 29 12.94 14.28 -0.32
CA VAL A 29 12.24 12.99 -0.21
C VAL A 29 10.74 13.28 -0.15
N ARG A 30 10.04 13.07 -1.26
CA ARG A 30 8.59 13.22 -1.35
C ARG A 30 7.95 11.86 -1.07
N SER A 31 6.92 11.82 -0.23
CA SER A 31 6.06 10.65 -0.13
C SER A 31 5.20 10.55 -1.39
N VAL A 32 5.31 9.42 -2.08
CA VAL A 32 4.58 9.16 -3.33
C VAL A 32 3.29 8.41 -3.04
N ILE A 33 3.27 7.53 -2.03
CA ILE A 33 2.07 6.80 -1.61
C ILE A 33 1.98 6.78 -0.09
N GLU A 34 0.85 7.19 0.46
CA GLU A 34 0.55 7.11 1.89
C GLU A 34 -0.82 6.47 2.14
N PHE A 35 -0.85 5.49 3.03
CA PHE A 35 -2.07 4.86 3.53
C PHE A 35 -2.20 5.22 5.00
N HIS A 36 -3.34 5.79 5.37
CA HIS A 36 -3.70 6.14 6.73
C HIS A 36 -4.90 5.32 7.16
N ASN A 37 -4.64 4.29 7.96
CA ASN A 37 -5.63 3.37 8.54
C ASN A 37 -6.58 2.75 7.48
N VAL A 38 -6.05 2.48 6.29
CA VAL A 38 -6.83 2.04 5.13
C VAL A 38 -7.29 0.61 5.34
N HIS A 39 -8.57 0.35 5.15
CA HIS A 39 -9.15 -0.98 5.23
C HIS A 39 -10.20 -1.20 4.13
N LYS A 40 -10.47 -2.47 3.83
CA LYS A 40 -11.45 -2.88 2.83
C LYS A 40 -12.23 -4.08 3.32
N THR A 41 -13.54 -3.97 3.22
CA THR A 41 -14.51 -5.03 3.51
C THR A 41 -15.43 -5.18 2.31
N TYR A 42 -15.55 -6.41 1.80
CA TYR A 42 -16.52 -6.72 0.76
C TYR A 42 -17.82 -7.22 1.39
N ARG A 43 -18.95 -6.84 0.78
CA ARG A 43 -20.27 -7.39 1.12
C ARG A 43 -20.62 -8.45 0.12
N VAL A 44 -20.69 -9.71 0.57
CA VAL A 44 -21.05 -10.86 -0.28
C VAL A 44 -22.18 -11.60 0.40
N ALA A 45 -23.32 -11.75 -0.28
CA ALA A 45 -24.51 -12.44 0.23
C ALA A 45 -24.94 -11.98 1.64
N GLY A 46 -24.90 -10.67 1.89
CA GLY A 46 -25.25 -10.07 3.19
C GLY A 46 -24.20 -10.24 4.29
N LYS A 47 -23.06 -10.90 4.01
CA LYS A 47 -21.95 -11.05 4.96
C LYS A 47 -20.84 -10.07 4.64
N GLU A 48 -20.29 -9.46 5.68
CA GLU A 48 -19.11 -8.61 5.60
C GLU A 48 -17.84 -9.45 5.70
N ILE A 49 -17.02 -9.42 4.65
CA ILE A 49 -15.77 -10.16 4.53
C ILE A 49 -14.61 -9.15 4.53
N PRO A 50 -13.82 -9.08 5.61
CA PRO A 50 -12.66 -8.19 5.67
C PRO A 50 -11.58 -8.71 4.72
N ALA A 51 -11.19 -7.88 3.75
CA ALA A 51 -10.17 -8.21 2.74
C ALA A 51 -8.84 -7.49 2.97
N LEU A 52 -8.90 -6.27 3.51
CA LEU A 52 -7.73 -5.55 3.98
C LEU A 52 -8.04 -5.02 5.39
N HIS A 53 -7.22 -5.41 6.35
CA HIS A 53 -7.30 -4.88 7.71
C HIS A 53 -6.69 -3.47 7.73
N PRO A 54 -6.99 -2.64 8.75
CA PRO A 54 -6.46 -1.28 8.82
C PRO A 54 -4.93 -1.28 8.71
N THR A 55 -4.43 -0.65 7.66
CA THR A 55 -3.02 -0.69 7.26
C THR A 55 -2.49 0.72 7.08
N ASN A 56 -1.31 0.99 7.65
CA ASN A 56 -0.57 2.22 7.44
C ASN A 56 0.65 1.93 6.58
N LEU A 57 0.82 2.63 5.46
CA LEU A 57 1.92 2.43 4.54
C LEU A 57 2.44 3.79 4.10
N ARG A 58 3.76 3.93 3.99
CA ARG A 58 4.37 5.11 3.39
C ARG A 58 5.48 4.65 2.46
N VAL A 59 5.36 5.05 1.19
CA VAL A 59 6.35 4.81 0.14
C VAL A 59 6.89 6.16 -0.28
N ASP A 60 8.18 6.36 -0.04
CA ASP A 60 8.87 7.58 -0.48
C ASP A 60 9.43 7.43 -1.89
N ASP A 61 9.67 8.56 -2.56
CA ASP A 61 10.26 8.64 -3.90
C ASP A 61 11.59 7.87 -3.97
N GLY A 62 11.76 7.07 -5.02
CA GLY A 62 12.89 6.17 -5.21
C GLY A 62 12.91 4.91 -4.33
N GLN A 63 11.93 4.69 -3.45
CA GLN A 63 11.83 3.45 -2.68
C GLN A 63 11.09 2.36 -3.47
N VAL A 64 11.60 1.14 -3.39
CA VAL A 64 10.91 -0.06 -3.88
C VAL A 64 10.27 -0.79 -2.69
N PHE A 65 8.98 -1.10 -2.80
CA PHE A 65 8.25 -1.86 -1.78
C PHE A 65 7.77 -3.19 -2.33
N GLY A 66 8.10 -4.28 -1.63
CA GLY A 66 7.61 -5.62 -1.95
C GLY A 66 6.39 -5.96 -1.11
N ILE A 67 5.32 -6.42 -1.75
CA ILE A 67 4.13 -6.92 -1.06
C ILE A 67 4.20 -8.45 -1.08
N ILE A 68 4.52 -9.06 0.06
CA ILE A 68 4.52 -10.51 0.23
C ILE A 68 3.40 -10.93 1.19
N GLY A 69 3.15 -12.24 1.30
CA GLY A 69 2.12 -12.80 2.17
C GLY A 69 1.34 -13.95 1.53
N HIS A 70 0.57 -14.66 2.34
CA HIS A 70 -0.18 -15.84 1.93
C HIS A 70 -1.30 -15.51 0.91
N SER A 71 -1.77 -16.52 0.15
CA SER A 71 -2.96 -16.33 -0.70
C SER A 71 -4.16 -15.91 0.15
N GLY A 72 -4.91 -14.91 -0.33
CA GLY A 72 -6.04 -14.33 0.41
C GLY A 72 -5.68 -13.33 1.51
N ALA A 73 -4.40 -12.98 1.70
CA ALA A 73 -4.00 -12.05 2.76
C ALA A 73 -4.37 -10.57 2.50
N GLY A 74 -4.77 -10.22 1.26
CA GLY A 74 -5.17 -8.85 0.88
C GLY A 74 -4.24 -8.13 -0.10
N LYS A 75 -3.20 -8.79 -0.62
CA LYS A 75 -2.22 -8.22 -1.55
C LYS A 75 -2.86 -7.59 -2.81
N SER A 76 -3.70 -8.36 -3.49
CA SER A 76 -4.37 -7.89 -4.70
C SER A 76 -5.36 -6.76 -4.40
N THR A 77 -6.01 -6.78 -3.23
CA THR A 77 -6.86 -5.69 -2.77
C THR A 77 -6.04 -4.42 -2.57
N LEU A 78 -4.87 -4.50 -1.91
CA LEU A 78 -3.98 -3.36 -1.73
C LEU A 78 -3.53 -2.76 -3.08
N LEU A 79 -3.10 -3.59 -4.02
CA LEU A 79 -2.74 -3.13 -5.37
C LEU A 79 -3.90 -2.47 -6.12
N ARG A 80 -5.14 -2.98 -5.97
CA ARG A 80 -6.32 -2.37 -6.58
C ARG A 80 -6.68 -1.03 -5.95
N LEU A 81 -6.50 -0.87 -4.65
CA LEU A 81 -6.69 0.40 -3.95
C LEU A 81 -5.67 1.45 -4.41
N ILE A 82 -4.38 1.09 -4.54
CA ILE A 82 -3.34 1.99 -5.08
C ILE A 82 -3.68 2.44 -6.50
N ASN A 83 -4.07 1.50 -7.37
CA ASN A 83 -4.42 1.79 -8.76
C ASN A 83 -5.81 2.44 -8.93
N ARG A 84 -6.50 2.79 -7.83
CA ARG A 84 -7.85 3.35 -7.83
C ARG A 84 -8.88 2.50 -8.60
N LEU A 85 -8.64 1.20 -8.70
CA LEU A 85 -9.60 0.24 -9.26
C LEU A 85 -10.70 -0.11 -8.27
N GLU A 86 -10.46 0.13 -6.99
CA GLU A 86 -11.43 -0.02 -5.92
C GLU A 86 -11.30 1.13 -4.93
N THR A 87 -12.42 1.48 -4.28
CA THR A 87 -12.44 2.46 -3.18
C THR A 87 -12.22 1.77 -1.83
N PRO A 88 -11.50 2.38 -0.87
CA PRO A 88 -11.39 1.81 0.46
C PRO A 88 -12.74 1.82 1.19
N SER A 89 -12.94 0.90 2.14
CA SER A 89 -14.12 0.94 3.02
C SER A 89 -13.99 2.02 4.10
N GLY A 90 -12.76 2.48 4.36
CA GLY A 90 -12.44 3.62 5.19
C GLY A 90 -10.93 3.79 5.34
N GLY A 91 -10.54 4.85 6.03
CA GLY A 91 -9.16 5.36 6.02
C GLY A 91 -8.96 6.36 4.89
N GLN A 92 -7.70 6.74 4.63
CA GLN A 92 -7.33 7.71 3.61
C GLN A 92 -6.14 7.21 2.80
N ILE A 93 -6.20 7.38 1.48
CA ILE A 93 -5.09 7.09 0.57
C ILE A 93 -4.64 8.39 -0.08
N VAL A 94 -3.36 8.72 0.04
CA VAL A 94 -2.74 9.88 -0.59
C VAL A 94 -1.71 9.39 -1.60
N VAL A 95 -1.80 9.85 -2.84
CA VAL A 95 -0.86 9.54 -3.92
C VAL A 95 -0.33 10.84 -4.49
N ASP A 96 0.99 11.02 -4.53
CA ASP A 96 1.67 12.25 -4.98
C ASP A 96 1.17 13.54 -4.29
N GLY A 97 0.70 13.41 -3.05
CA GLY A 97 0.13 14.52 -2.27
C GLY A 97 -1.35 14.80 -2.55
N GLU A 98 -1.98 14.07 -3.47
CA GLU A 98 -3.42 14.14 -3.73
C GLU A 98 -4.17 13.04 -2.97
N ASP A 99 -5.26 13.42 -2.32
CA ASP A 99 -6.19 12.48 -1.69
C ASP A 99 -7.01 11.77 -2.78
N VAL A 100 -6.86 10.45 -2.88
CA VAL A 100 -7.53 9.61 -3.89
C VAL A 100 -8.66 8.75 -3.31
N THR A 101 -9.16 9.08 -2.11
CA THR A 101 -10.11 8.26 -1.34
C THR A 101 -11.56 8.31 -1.86
N ALA A 102 -11.80 8.68 -3.12
CA ALA A 102 -13.13 8.90 -3.72
C ALA A 102 -13.68 7.69 -4.49
#